data_AF-A0A3R6YXT1-F1
#
_entry.id   AF-A0A3R6YXT1-F1
#
_cell.length_a   1.000
_cell.length_b   1.000
_cell.length_c   1.000
_cell.angle_alpha   90.00
_cell.angle_beta   90.00
_cell.angle_gamma   90.00
#
_symmetry.space_group_name_H-M   'P 1'
#
loop_
_entity.id
_entity.type
_entity.pdbx_description
1 polymer ?
#
loop_
_entity_poly.entity_id
_entity_poly.type
_entity_poly.pdbx_seq_one_letter_code
_entity_poly.pdbx_strand_id
1 'polypeptide(L)'
;MPSTAFSKKPVSRLRHIVWTRAPAAFRTGMAVVCVVCMVLDVVVNNWGLNDYIGNARSFFTPVLTKIASVKDLKDYFVFPTDASPWSSSNAGRFMLNHSLASIHARDDSHYVLTAGSYAVLDAANDICVDLIDEYPVRQGATSAQLGHVTDKLVYIRGSTVSNLFGTKPPPAPPGTDPIQLTELGYRPGRLDCDMRLTTPLGVPAHGVLVHANLSMYRFYARAFCTGCMPIMELGLDKCQVHYSFNATTQSLVVHASEPIFGHNHYVGMLLERSSVTTAGLWVRITCVLYLVVVFSSSRKTIRWTNGLTLTTWFKKLNHTLSPAVYRYPSRAFSFSYLCFNSDIFVGLYLIAV
;
A
#
# COMPACT_ATOMS: atom_id res chain seq x y z
N MET A 1 23.05 38.36 47.07
CA MET A 1 22.52 38.04 45.72
C MET A 1 22.24 36.54 45.66
N PRO A 2 20.98 36.10 45.64
CA PRO A 2 20.63 34.69 45.55
C PRO A 2 20.38 34.29 44.08
N SER A 3 20.99 33.20 43.62
CA SER A 3 20.68 32.57 42.34
C SER A 3 19.66 31.45 42.56
N THR A 4 18.51 31.57 41.89
CA THR A 4 17.40 30.62 41.95
C THR A 4 17.63 29.46 40.97
N ALA A 5 17.79 28.25 41.51
CA ALA A 5 17.81 27.01 40.73
C ALA A 5 16.40 26.64 40.25
N PHE A 6 16.20 26.54 38.94
CA PHE A 6 14.95 26.03 38.35
C PHE A 6 14.82 24.51 38.54
N SER A 7 13.83 24.12 39.35
CA SER A 7 13.49 22.73 39.66
C SER A 7 12.74 22.04 38.50
N LYS A 8 13.41 21.15 37.76
CA LYS A 8 12.80 20.24 36.76
C LYS A 8 12.00 19.09 37.41
N LYS A 9 10.95 19.37 38.20
CA LYS A 9 10.22 18.31 38.97
C LYS A 9 8.68 18.21 38.85
N PRO A 10 7.89 18.94 38.04
CA PRO A 10 6.43 18.76 38.09
C PRO A 10 5.89 17.66 37.15
N VAL A 11 6.49 17.43 35.99
CA VAL A 11 5.90 16.55 34.94
C VAL A 11 6.03 15.05 35.27
N SER A 12 7.12 14.62 35.93
CA SER A 12 7.32 13.22 36.30
C SER A 12 6.41 12.76 37.45
N ARG A 13 6.04 13.68 38.35
CA ARG A 13 5.12 13.40 39.47
C ARG A 13 3.68 13.18 39.00
N LEU A 14 3.19 13.97 38.04
CA LEU A 14 1.83 13.80 37.52
C LEU A 14 1.64 12.44 36.81
N ARG A 15 2.62 12.02 35.99
CA ARG A 15 2.63 10.69 35.34
C ARG A 15 2.58 9.54 36.35
N HIS A 16 3.29 9.66 37.46
CA HIS A 16 3.30 8.65 38.52
C HIS A 16 1.97 8.57 39.30
N ILE A 17 1.30 9.69 39.54
CA ILE A 17 0.05 9.74 40.34
C ILE A 17 -1.15 9.19 39.56
N VAL A 18 -1.26 9.50 38.26
CA VAL A 18 -2.35 8.98 37.40
C VAL A 18 -2.26 7.46 37.26
N TRP A 19 -1.04 6.90 37.15
CA TRP A 19 -0.84 5.45 36.97
C TRP A 19 -0.93 4.62 38.26
N THR A 20 -0.60 5.21 39.42
CA THR A 20 -0.69 4.54 40.72
C THR A 20 -2.11 4.48 41.27
N ARG A 21 -2.98 5.42 40.85
CA ARG A 21 -4.41 5.46 41.24
C ARG A 21 -5.38 4.93 40.18
N ALA A 22 -4.88 4.54 39.00
CA ALA A 22 -5.73 3.95 37.97
C ALA A 22 -6.36 2.63 38.49
N PRO A 23 -7.70 2.46 38.34
CA PRO A 23 -8.37 1.23 38.70
C PRO A 23 -7.66 0.01 38.12
N ALA A 24 -7.57 -1.09 38.86
CA ALA A 24 -6.92 -2.31 38.38
C ALA A 24 -7.48 -2.75 37.01
N ALA A 25 -8.79 -2.57 36.80
CA ALA A 25 -9.47 -2.80 35.52
C ALA A 25 -8.87 -2.00 34.35
N PHE A 26 -8.56 -0.71 34.55
CA PHE A 26 -7.96 0.13 33.51
C PHE A 26 -6.55 -0.33 33.14
N ARG A 27 -5.72 -0.67 34.14
CA ARG A 27 -4.35 -1.16 33.91
C ARG A 27 -4.34 -2.50 33.17
N THR A 28 -5.24 -3.41 33.54
CA THR A 28 -5.42 -4.69 32.86
C THR A 28 -5.95 -4.49 31.44
N GLY A 29 -6.97 -3.65 31.25
CA GLY A 29 -7.51 -3.33 29.92
C GLY A 29 -6.46 -2.76 28.98
N MET A 30 -5.66 -1.79 29.43
CA MET A 30 -4.55 -1.24 28.65
C MET A 30 -3.49 -2.28 28.30
N ALA A 31 -3.16 -3.19 29.24
CA ALA A 31 -2.21 -4.27 28.96
C ALA A 31 -2.74 -5.22 27.87
N VAL A 32 -4.03 -5.57 27.92
CA VAL A 32 -4.68 -6.39 26.87
C VAL A 32 -4.64 -5.69 25.52
N VAL A 33 -5.02 -4.40 25.47
CA VAL A 33 -4.96 -3.61 24.22
C VAL A 33 -3.54 -3.58 23.66
N CYS A 34 -2.52 -3.34 24.48
CA CYS A 34 -1.12 -3.36 24.03
C CYS A 34 -0.73 -4.71 23.41
N VAL A 35 -1.09 -5.82 24.04
CA VAL A 35 -0.80 -7.17 23.51
C VAL A 35 -1.52 -7.38 22.17
N VAL A 36 -2.81 -7.03 22.09
CA VAL A 36 -3.59 -7.17 20.86
C VAL A 36 -2.98 -6.33 19.73
N CYS A 37 -2.65 -5.07 19.99
CA CYS A 37 -2.02 -4.19 18.99
C CYS A 37 -0.66 -4.74 18.52
N MET A 38 0.16 -5.31 19.42
CA MET A 38 1.44 -5.93 19.05
C MET A 38 1.27 -7.16 18.18
N VAL A 39 0.32 -8.03 18.51
CA VAL A 39 0.04 -9.22 17.71
C VAL A 39 -0.48 -8.80 16.34
N LEU A 40 -1.40 -7.84 16.29
CA LEU A 40 -1.90 -7.29 15.04
C LEU A 40 -0.78 -6.65 14.22
N ASP A 41 0.15 -5.91 14.83
CA ASP A 41 1.28 -5.33 14.12
C ASP A 41 2.19 -6.40 13.49
N VAL A 42 2.55 -7.44 14.26
CA VAL A 42 3.40 -8.54 13.74
C VAL A 42 2.70 -9.35 12.64
N VAL A 43 1.39 -9.53 12.73
CA VAL A 43 0.62 -10.36 11.77
C VAL A 43 0.19 -9.53 10.56
N VAL A 44 -0.50 -8.41 10.78
CA VAL A 44 -1.09 -7.58 9.72
C VAL A 44 -0.02 -6.83 8.93
N ASN A 45 1.04 -6.35 9.59
CA ASN A 45 2.15 -5.69 8.89
C ASN A 45 3.23 -6.66 8.39
N ASN A 46 2.92 -7.96 8.32
CA ASN A 46 3.77 -8.97 7.68
C ASN A 46 3.32 -9.19 6.23
N TRP A 47 3.98 -8.49 5.31
CA TRP A 47 3.68 -8.57 3.89
C TRP A 47 3.93 -9.95 3.29
N GLY A 48 4.90 -10.72 3.80
CA GLY A 48 5.13 -12.10 3.35
C GLY A 48 3.99 -13.03 3.72
N LEU A 49 3.43 -12.89 4.93
CA LEU A 49 2.23 -13.64 5.32
C LEU A 49 1.03 -13.23 4.47
N ASN A 50 0.82 -11.92 4.27
CA ASN A 50 -0.29 -11.41 3.48
C ASN A 50 -0.23 -11.81 2.00
N ASP A 51 0.97 -11.89 1.42
CA ASP A 51 1.21 -12.40 0.05
C ASP A 51 0.90 -13.90 -0.04
N TYR A 52 1.24 -14.67 1.01
CA TYR A 52 0.99 -16.12 1.04
C TYR A 52 -0.49 -16.48 1.20
N ILE A 53 -1.22 -15.82 2.11
CA ILE A 53 -2.64 -16.14 2.40
C ILE A 53 -3.61 -15.37 1.50
N GLY A 54 -3.14 -14.33 0.83
CA GLY A 54 -3.96 -13.45 0.01
C GLY A 54 -4.34 -14.04 -1.35
N ASN A 55 -5.40 -13.50 -1.95
CA ASN A 55 -5.91 -13.92 -3.25
C ASN A 55 -5.56 -12.95 -4.39
N ALA A 56 -4.64 -12.00 -4.16
CA ALA A 56 -4.32 -10.94 -5.11
C ALA A 56 -3.64 -11.44 -6.40
N ARG A 57 -3.10 -12.67 -6.42
CA ARG A 57 -2.62 -13.28 -7.68
C ARG A 57 -3.73 -13.50 -8.71
N SER A 58 -5.00 -13.51 -8.31
CA SER A 58 -6.15 -13.54 -9.23
C SER A 58 -6.23 -12.33 -10.15
N PHE A 59 -5.66 -11.17 -9.76
CA PHE A 59 -5.59 -9.99 -10.65
C PHE A 59 -4.71 -10.23 -11.87
N PHE A 60 -3.80 -11.21 -11.84
CA PHE A 60 -2.87 -11.46 -12.95
C PHE A 60 -3.50 -12.27 -14.08
N THR A 61 -4.70 -12.82 -13.92
CA THR A 61 -5.38 -13.64 -14.93
C THR A 61 -5.23 -13.17 -16.40
N PRO A 62 -5.41 -11.88 -16.76
CA PRO A 62 -5.24 -11.44 -18.15
C PRO A 62 -3.80 -11.47 -18.67
N VAL A 63 -2.79 -11.45 -17.78
CA VAL A 63 -1.35 -11.36 -18.12
C VAL A 63 -0.54 -12.60 -17.72
N LEU A 64 -1.18 -13.61 -17.09
CA LEU A 64 -0.50 -14.82 -16.60
C LEU A 64 0.14 -15.68 -17.70
N THR A 65 -0.27 -15.51 -18.96
CA THR A 65 0.23 -16.27 -20.12
C THR A 65 1.55 -15.67 -20.65
N LYS A 66 1.82 -15.78 -21.95
CA LYS A 66 3.08 -15.39 -22.61
C LYS A 66 3.31 -13.87 -22.68
N ILE A 67 2.79 -13.09 -21.74
CA ILE A 67 2.91 -11.63 -21.72
C ILE A 67 4.03 -11.26 -20.76
N ALA A 68 5.21 -10.95 -21.30
CA ALA A 68 6.36 -10.49 -20.54
C ALA A 68 6.69 -9.02 -20.80
N SER A 69 6.10 -8.44 -21.85
CA SER A 69 6.40 -7.10 -22.32
C SER A 69 5.21 -6.40 -22.97
N VAL A 70 5.34 -5.09 -23.18
CA VAL A 70 4.38 -4.28 -23.96
C VAL A 70 4.27 -4.72 -25.42
N LYS A 71 5.27 -5.41 -25.95
CA LYS A 71 5.20 -5.99 -27.29
C LYS A 71 4.23 -7.16 -27.31
N ASP A 72 4.37 -8.06 -26.34
CA ASP A 72 3.50 -9.23 -26.22
C ASP A 72 2.05 -8.81 -25.96
N LEU A 73 1.81 -7.74 -25.21
CA LEU A 73 0.46 -7.21 -24.97
C LEU A 73 -0.33 -6.99 -26.26
N LYS A 74 0.29 -6.47 -27.32
CA LYS A 74 -0.39 -6.22 -28.61
C LYS A 74 -0.70 -7.48 -29.41
N ASP A 75 -0.08 -8.60 -29.07
CA ASP A 75 -0.37 -9.87 -29.73
C ASP A 75 -1.67 -10.50 -29.21
N TYR A 76 -2.06 -10.17 -27.97
CA TYR A 76 -3.24 -10.72 -27.29
C TYR A 76 -4.38 -9.72 -27.09
N PHE A 77 -4.07 -8.44 -26.89
CA PHE A 77 -5.04 -7.37 -26.66
C PHE A 77 -5.06 -6.37 -27.81
N VAL A 78 -6.24 -5.84 -28.07
CA VAL A 78 -6.48 -4.74 -29.01
C VAL A 78 -6.53 -3.43 -28.24
N PHE A 79 -5.81 -2.44 -28.72
CA PHE A 79 -5.74 -1.11 -28.11
C PHE A 79 -6.14 -0.03 -29.11
N PRO A 80 -6.78 1.07 -28.66
CA PRO A 80 -6.98 2.25 -29.47
C PRO A 80 -5.64 2.88 -29.84
N THR A 81 -5.62 3.67 -30.91
CA THR A 81 -4.38 4.29 -31.43
C THR A 81 -3.72 5.17 -30.36
N ASP A 82 -4.51 6.02 -29.71
CA ASP A 82 -4.02 7.02 -28.75
C ASP A 82 -3.98 6.52 -27.29
N ALA A 83 -4.53 5.33 -27.03
CA ALA A 83 -4.53 4.68 -25.71
C ALA A 83 -3.90 3.29 -25.75
N SER A 84 -2.75 3.17 -26.40
CA SER A 84 -1.98 1.93 -26.50
C SER A 84 -0.67 2.02 -25.70
N PRO A 85 -0.02 0.88 -25.39
CA PRO A 85 1.32 0.90 -24.82
C PRO A 85 2.35 1.69 -25.67
N TRP A 86 2.05 1.96 -26.96
CA TRP A 86 2.92 2.73 -27.85
C TRP A 86 2.53 4.21 -27.94
N SER A 87 1.36 4.63 -27.49
CA SER A 87 1.10 6.07 -27.30
C SER A 87 1.66 6.57 -25.97
N SER A 88 1.91 5.67 -25.00
CA SER A 88 2.49 6.03 -23.70
C SER A 88 3.93 6.56 -23.81
N SER A 89 4.30 7.44 -22.87
CA SER A 89 5.66 7.98 -22.75
C SER A 89 6.69 6.89 -22.44
N ASN A 90 7.98 7.23 -22.61
CA ASN A 90 9.08 6.34 -22.25
C ASN A 90 9.02 5.87 -20.78
N ALA A 91 8.57 6.75 -19.88
CA ALA A 91 8.43 6.40 -18.47
C ALA A 91 7.25 5.46 -18.23
N GLY A 92 6.10 5.70 -18.86
CA GLY A 92 4.95 4.80 -18.83
C GLY A 92 5.29 3.41 -19.35
N ARG A 93 5.94 3.34 -20.52
CA ARG A 93 6.42 2.09 -21.11
C ARG A 93 7.41 1.34 -20.23
N PHE A 94 8.34 2.06 -19.59
CA PHE A 94 9.26 1.46 -18.62
C PHE A 94 8.49 0.82 -17.47
N MET A 95 7.54 1.55 -16.85
CA MET A 95 6.74 1.03 -15.74
C MET A 95 5.94 -0.22 -16.13
N LEU A 96 5.33 -0.23 -17.33
CA LEU A 96 4.60 -1.39 -17.84
C LEU A 96 5.51 -2.59 -18.09
N ASN A 97 6.60 -2.41 -18.83
CA ASN A 97 7.54 -3.50 -19.11
C ASN A 97 8.13 -4.08 -17.82
N HIS A 98 8.51 -3.22 -16.88
CA HIS A 98 9.05 -3.65 -15.60
C HIS A 98 8.05 -4.53 -14.85
N SER A 99 6.80 -4.06 -14.72
CA SER A 99 5.76 -4.75 -13.98
C SER A 99 5.34 -6.06 -14.65
N LEU A 100 5.20 -6.08 -15.99
CA LEU A 100 4.87 -7.28 -16.74
C LEU A 100 5.99 -8.32 -16.67
N ALA A 101 7.25 -7.90 -16.79
CA ALA A 101 8.40 -8.79 -16.66
C ALA A 101 8.45 -9.43 -15.27
N SER A 102 8.19 -8.64 -14.21
CA SER A 102 8.10 -9.16 -12.84
C SER A 102 6.97 -10.19 -12.68
N ILE A 103 5.75 -9.87 -13.15
CA ILE A 103 4.60 -10.79 -13.08
C ILE A 103 4.90 -12.08 -13.87
N HIS A 104 5.52 -11.96 -15.04
CA HIS A 104 5.87 -13.09 -15.90
C HIS A 104 6.96 -13.98 -15.30
N ALA A 105 7.99 -13.38 -14.70
CA ALA A 105 9.09 -14.11 -14.06
C ALA A 105 8.59 -14.99 -12.90
N ARG A 106 7.49 -14.58 -12.23
CA ARG A 106 6.91 -15.28 -11.07
C ARG A 106 7.94 -15.55 -9.98
N ASP A 107 8.91 -14.67 -9.85
CA ASP A 107 9.94 -14.77 -8.84
C ASP A 107 9.46 -14.19 -7.50
N ASP A 108 10.26 -14.41 -6.47
CA ASP A 108 10.00 -13.92 -5.11
C ASP A 108 10.41 -12.45 -4.91
N SER A 109 10.54 -11.68 -6.00
CA SER A 109 11.02 -10.29 -5.95
C SER A 109 9.94 -9.30 -5.52
N HIS A 110 8.66 -9.65 -5.58
CA HIS A 110 7.55 -8.77 -5.22
C HIS A 110 6.56 -9.44 -4.24
N TYR A 111 5.92 -8.63 -3.39
CA TYR A 111 4.72 -9.00 -2.65
C TYR A 111 3.47 -8.69 -3.49
N VAL A 112 2.52 -9.62 -3.51
CA VAL A 112 1.22 -9.47 -4.18
C VAL A 112 0.14 -9.46 -3.11
N LEU A 113 -0.27 -8.26 -2.71
CA LEU A 113 -1.10 -8.05 -1.52
C LEU A 113 -2.57 -7.84 -1.89
N THR A 114 -3.46 -8.45 -1.11
CA THR A 114 -4.90 -8.15 -1.19
C THR A 114 -5.21 -6.97 -0.28
N ALA A 115 -5.78 -5.89 -0.83
CA ALA A 115 -6.08 -4.67 -0.07
C ALA A 115 -7.56 -4.60 0.35
N GLY A 116 -8.46 -5.35 -0.30
CA GLY A 116 -9.85 -5.48 0.08
C GLY A 116 -10.80 -5.29 -1.09
N SER A 117 -12.04 -4.93 -0.80
CA SER A 117 -13.05 -4.59 -1.80
C SER A 117 -14.06 -3.58 -1.28
N TYR A 118 -14.63 -2.77 -2.17
CA TYR A 118 -15.73 -1.86 -1.83
C TYR A 118 -16.81 -1.89 -2.92
N ALA A 119 -18.04 -1.59 -2.55
CA ALA A 119 -19.15 -1.55 -3.50
C ALA A 119 -19.05 -0.33 -4.41
N VAL A 120 -19.24 -0.53 -5.71
CA VAL A 120 -19.34 0.54 -6.70
C VAL A 120 -20.79 1.06 -6.68
N LEU A 121 -20.99 2.25 -6.11
CA LEU A 121 -22.31 2.82 -5.87
C LEU A 121 -22.66 3.99 -6.78
N ASP A 122 -21.66 4.66 -7.34
CA ASP A 122 -21.82 5.87 -8.14
C ASP A 122 -20.69 6.02 -9.18
N ALA A 123 -20.84 7.03 -10.04
CA ALA A 123 -19.88 7.34 -11.09
C ALA A 123 -18.52 7.84 -10.56
N ALA A 124 -18.39 8.19 -9.27
CA ALA A 124 -17.10 8.59 -8.71
C ALA A 124 -16.13 7.39 -8.59
N ASN A 125 -16.66 6.18 -8.63
CA ASN A 125 -15.92 4.92 -8.60
C ASN A 125 -15.84 4.25 -9.99
N ASP A 126 -16.23 4.97 -11.04
CA ASP A 126 -16.21 4.45 -12.41
C ASP A 126 -14.78 4.39 -12.97
N ILE A 127 -14.31 3.16 -13.20
CA ILE A 127 -13.09 2.88 -13.97
C ILE A 127 -13.40 2.16 -15.29
N CYS A 128 -14.66 1.97 -15.66
CA CYS A 128 -15.07 1.35 -16.90
C CYS A 128 -15.13 2.36 -18.06
N VAL A 129 -15.33 3.65 -17.77
CA VAL A 129 -15.51 4.71 -18.78
C VAL A 129 -14.37 4.81 -19.80
N ASP A 130 -13.14 4.49 -19.40
CA ASP A 130 -11.96 4.54 -20.28
C ASP A 130 -11.99 3.46 -21.39
N LEU A 131 -12.97 2.55 -21.40
CA LEU A 131 -13.16 1.59 -22.49
C LEU A 131 -13.92 2.20 -23.68
N ILE A 132 -14.45 3.42 -23.58
CA ILE A 132 -15.18 4.09 -24.67
C ILE A 132 -14.17 4.60 -25.69
N ASP A 133 -13.90 3.79 -26.71
CA ASP A 133 -12.96 4.13 -27.78
C ASP A 133 -13.18 3.24 -29.03
N GLU A 134 -12.37 3.45 -30.06
CA GLU A 134 -12.31 2.67 -31.29
C GLU A 134 -11.11 1.71 -31.30
N TYR A 135 -11.41 0.41 -31.39
CA TYR A 135 -10.43 -0.66 -31.28
C TYR A 135 -10.20 -1.34 -32.64
N PRO A 136 -8.99 -1.28 -33.23
CA PRO A 136 -8.71 -1.90 -34.53
C PRO A 136 -8.58 -3.43 -34.39
N VAL A 137 -9.52 -4.19 -34.97
CA VAL A 137 -9.57 -5.65 -34.82
C VAL A 137 -8.95 -6.33 -36.04
N ARG A 138 -8.34 -7.52 -35.87
CA ARG A 138 -7.84 -8.30 -37.01
C ARG A 138 -8.98 -8.80 -37.91
N GLN A 139 -8.71 -8.95 -39.21
CA GLN A 139 -9.67 -9.56 -40.14
C GLN A 139 -10.02 -10.99 -39.74
N GLY A 140 -11.31 -11.31 -39.74
CA GLY A 140 -11.82 -12.63 -39.36
C GLY A 140 -11.81 -12.94 -37.87
N ALA A 141 -11.51 -11.98 -36.99
CA ALA A 141 -11.56 -12.21 -35.55
C ALA A 141 -13.00 -12.43 -35.08
N THR A 142 -13.24 -13.52 -34.36
CA THR A 142 -14.54 -13.83 -33.73
C THR A 142 -14.65 -13.29 -32.31
N SER A 143 -13.51 -12.99 -31.68
CA SER A 143 -13.42 -12.41 -30.34
C SER A 143 -12.26 -11.44 -30.25
N ALA A 144 -12.40 -10.41 -29.42
CA ALA A 144 -11.36 -9.43 -29.12
C ALA A 144 -11.25 -9.22 -27.61
N GLN A 145 -10.03 -9.18 -27.09
CA GLN A 145 -9.75 -8.68 -25.74
C GLN A 145 -9.32 -7.23 -25.86
N LEU A 146 -9.96 -6.34 -25.10
CA LEU A 146 -9.69 -4.91 -25.17
C LEU A 146 -8.64 -4.54 -24.14
N GLY A 147 -7.79 -3.58 -24.51
CA GLY A 147 -6.85 -2.95 -23.61
C GLY A 147 -6.86 -1.44 -23.79
N HIS A 148 -6.67 -0.71 -22.70
CA HIS A 148 -6.57 0.75 -22.71
C HIS A 148 -5.41 1.16 -21.81
N VAL A 149 -4.52 2.00 -22.34
CA VAL A 149 -3.33 2.45 -21.60
C VAL A 149 -3.23 3.95 -21.66
N THR A 150 -3.16 4.57 -20.48
CA THR A 150 -2.85 5.99 -20.34
C THR A 150 -1.71 6.19 -19.36
N ASP A 151 -0.88 7.18 -19.60
CA ASP A 151 0.08 7.65 -18.61
C ASP A 151 -0.05 9.15 -18.39
N LYS A 152 0.25 9.58 -17.17
CA LYS A 152 0.10 10.96 -16.75
C LYS A 152 1.18 11.36 -15.76
N LEU A 153 1.54 12.64 -15.82
CA LEU A 153 2.44 13.28 -14.89
C LEU A 153 1.64 14.13 -13.92
N VAL A 154 1.71 13.78 -12.64
CA VAL A 154 1.04 14.50 -11.56
C VAL A 154 1.92 15.66 -11.11
N TYR A 155 1.34 16.85 -11.15
CA TYR A 155 1.93 18.09 -10.67
C TYR A 155 1.50 18.37 -9.23
N ILE A 156 2.46 18.62 -8.35
CA ILE A 156 2.26 18.84 -6.92
C ILE A 156 2.70 20.27 -6.58
N ARG A 157 1.88 20.99 -5.80
CA ARG A 157 2.23 22.32 -5.27
C ARG A 157 2.30 22.31 -3.75
N GLY A 158 3.40 22.84 -3.22
CA GLY A 158 3.68 22.88 -1.80
C GLY A 158 4.05 21.51 -1.23
N SER A 159 4.35 21.48 0.06
CA SER A 159 4.58 20.25 0.82
C SER A 159 3.34 19.88 1.65
N THR A 160 3.29 18.64 2.13
CA THR A 160 2.25 18.21 3.09
C THR A 160 2.18 19.14 4.29
N VAL A 161 3.34 19.56 4.82
CA VAL A 161 3.44 20.46 5.98
C VAL A 161 2.92 21.86 5.65
N SER A 162 3.33 22.43 4.51
CA SER A 162 2.84 23.76 4.12
C SER A 162 1.34 23.76 3.82
N ASN A 163 0.81 22.67 3.26
CA ASN A 163 -0.61 22.54 2.97
C ASN A 163 -1.44 22.24 4.23
N LEU A 164 -0.82 21.67 5.29
CA LEU A 164 -1.50 21.41 6.56
C LEU A 164 -1.56 22.66 7.44
N PHE A 165 -0.47 23.42 7.51
CA PHE A 165 -0.35 24.58 8.41
C PHE A 165 -0.49 25.94 7.73
N GLY A 166 -0.53 25.97 6.39
CA GLY A 166 -0.68 27.18 5.60
C GLY A 166 -2.06 27.32 4.95
N THR A 167 -2.28 28.46 4.31
CA THR A 167 -3.46 28.69 3.47
C THR A 167 -3.32 27.93 2.16
N LYS A 168 -4.23 26.99 1.90
CA LYS A 168 -4.28 26.24 0.63
C LYS A 168 -4.76 27.16 -0.50
N PRO A 169 -3.92 27.50 -1.50
CA PRO A 169 -4.39 28.27 -2.63
C PRO A 169 -5.27 27.37 -3.53
N PRO A 170 -6.19 27.96 -4.34
CA PRO A 170 -7.10 27.19 -5.18
C PRO A 170 -6.34 26.30 -6.18
N PRO A 171 -6.87 25.14 -6.57
CA PRO A 171 -6.27 24.28 -7.56
C PRO A 171 -6.16 25.00 -8.91
N ALA A 172 -5.21 24.56 -9.75
CA ALA A 172 -5.13 25.08 -11.12
C ALA A 172 -6.39 24.70 -11.91
N PRO A 173 -6.88 25.56 -12.82
CA PRO A 173 -8.01 25.23 -13.68
C PRO A 173 -7.75 23.95 -14.50
N PRO A 174 -8.78 23.15 -14.80
CA PRO A 174 -8.64 22.03 -15.73
C PRO A 174 -8.10 22.48 -17.09
N GLY A 175 -7.19 21.71 -17.68
CA GLY A 175 -6.57 22.03 -18.98
C GLY A 175 -5.40 23.02 -18.91
N THR A 176 -4.94 23.42 -17.72
CA THR A 176 -3.76 24.29 -17.56
C THR A 176 -2.51 23.60 -18.12
N ASP A 177 -1.74 24.32 -18.95
CA ASP A 177 -0.52 23.82 -19.57
C ASP A 177 0.61 23.58 -18.53
N PRO A 178 1.51 22.59 -18.73
CA PRO A 178 2.68 22.35 -17.88
C PRO A 178 3.53 23.58 -17.53
N ILE A 179 3.69 24.53 -18.45
CA ILE A 179 4.45 25.77 -18.23
C ILE A 179 3.70 26.65 -17.24
N GLN A 180 2.40 26.85 -17.46
CA GLN A 180 1.53 27.62 -16.57
C GLN A 180 1.41 26.98 -15.18
N LEU A 181 1.37 25.64 -15.10
CA LEU A 181 1.42 24.93 -13.81
C LEU A 181 2.71 25.26 -13.05
N THR A 182 3.83 25.35 -13.76
CA THR A 182 5.13 25.69 -13.16
C THR A 182 5.16 27.13 -12.64
N GLU A 183 4.55 28.07 -13.38
CA GLU A 183 4.36 29.46 -12.97
C GLU A 183 3.45 29.58 -11.74
N LEU A 184 2.41 28.76 -11.65
CA LEU A 184 1.53 28.64 -10.48
C LEU A 184 2.18 27.95 -9.27
N GLY A 185 3.45 27.56 -9.38
CA GLY A 185 4.24 26.96 -8.31
C GLY A 185 4.11 25.43 -8.21
N TYR A 186 3.44 24.78 -9.15
CA TYR A 186 3.43 23.32 -9.20
C TYR A 186 4.75 22.78 -9.74
N ARG A 187 5.10 21.56 -9.33
CA ARG A 187 6.27 20.83 -9.81
C ARG A 187 5.87 19.40 -10.16
N PRO A 188 6.47 18.79 -11.20
CA PRO A 188 6.23 17.39 -11.49
C PRO A 188 6.71 16.54 -10.31
N GLY A 189 5.85 15.65 -9.79
CA GLY A 189 6.13 14.92 -8.55
C GLY A 189 5.83 13.44 -8.59
N ARG A 190 4.96 12.96 -9.48
CA ARG A 190 4.63 11.54 -9.59
C ARG A 190 4.25 11.18 -11.02
N LEU A 191 4.73 10.04 -11.49
CA LEU A 191 4.34 9.44 -12.75
C LEU A 191 3.38 8.30 -12.48
N ASP A 192 2.33 8.25 -13.29
CA ASP A 192 1.28 7.27 -13.22
C ASP A 192 1.13 6.62 -14.60
N CYS A 193 0.98 5.30 -14.65
CA CYS A 193 0.61 4.58 -15.86
C CYS A 193 -0.50 3.59 -15.53
N ASP A 194 -1.64 3.77 -16.16
CA ASP A 194 -2.87 3.01 -15.96
C ASP A 194 -3.12 2.13 -17.17
N MET A 195 -2.92 0.83 -16.99
CA MET A 195 -3.27 -0.17 -17.99
C MET A 195 -4.52 -0.92 -17.56
N ARG A 196 -5.53 -0.95 -18.42
CA ARG A 196 -6.78 -1.67 -18.22
C ARG A 196 -6.91 -2.76 -19.29
N LEU A 197 -7.23 -3.98 -18.88
CA LEU A 197 -7.34 -5.16 -19.73
C LEU A 197 -8.66 -5.87 -19.47
N THR A 198 -9.36 -6.29 -20.52
CA THR A 198 -10.67 -6.92 -20.37
C THR A 198 -10.64 -8.42 -20.62
N THR A 199 -11.67 -9.11 -20.12
CA THR A 199 -12.04 -10.43 -20.67
C THR A 199 -12.46 -10.32 -22.14
N PRO A 200 -12.39 -11.41 -22.93
CA PRO A 200 -12.79 -11.39 -24.34
C PRO A 200 -14.25 -10.98 -24.54
N LEU A 201 -14.49 -10.20 -25.59
CA LEU A 201 -15.81 -9.91 -26.16
C LEU A 201 -15.95 -10.61 -27.51
N GLY A 202 -17.16 -11.07 -27.84
CA GLY A 202 -17.46 -11.55 -29.18
C GLY A 202 -17.53 -10.39 -30.18
N VAL A 203 -16.99 -10.56 -31.38
CA VAL A 203 -17.11 -9.57 -32.45
C VAL A 203 -18.45 -9.78 -33.16
N PRO A 204 -19.40 -8.82 -33.09
CA PRO A 204 -20.70 -8.98 -33.71
C PRO A 204 -20.63 -8.81 -35.23
N ALA A 205 -21.74 -9.13 -35.90
CA ALA A 205 -21.90 -8.80 -37.32
C ALA A 205 -21.83 -7.28 -37.53
N HIS A 206 -21.48 -6.88 -38.76
CA HIS A 206 -21.32 -5.48 -39.11
C HIS A 206 -22.57 -4.65 -38.79
N GLY A 207 -22.38 -3.51 -38.10
CA GLY A 207 -23.44 -2.56 -37.78
C GLY A 207 -24.40 -3.01 -36.67
N VAL A 208 -24.24 -4.22 -36.12
CA VAL A 208 -25.08 -4.71 -35.04
C VAL A 208 -24.57 -4.15 -33.70
N LEU A 209 -25.45 -3.49 -32.98
CA LEU A 209 -25.20 -3.03 -31.62
C LEU A 209 -25.46 -4.16 -30.62
N VAL A 210 -24.50 -4.42 -29.75
CA VAL A 210 -24.54 -5.48 -28.74
C VAL A 210 -24.27 -4.92 -27.35
N HIS A 211 -24.94 -5.51 -26.37
CA HIS A 211 -24.68 -5.29 -24.95
C HIS A 211 -23.98 -6.51 -24.38
N ALA A 212 -22.88 -6.31 -23.66
CA ALA A 212 -22.16 -7.39 -23.01
C ALA A 212 -21.60 -6.95 -21.65
N ASN A 213 -21.47 -7.93 -20.75
CA ASN A 213 -20.80 -7.75 -19.48
C ASN A 213 -19.39 -8.33 -19.59
N LEU A 214 -18.40 -7.59 -19.14
CA LEU A 214 -17.00 -8.00 -19.12
C LEU A 214 -16.39 -7.76 -17.75
N SER A 215 -15.32 -8.49 -17.44
CA SER A 215 -14.47 -8.16 -16.30
C SER A 215 -13.29 -7.32 -16.79
N MET A 216 -13.00 -6.24 -16.07
CA MET A 216 -11.91 -5.33 -16.38
C MET A 216 -10.88 -5.36 -15.26
N TYR A 217 -9.66 -5.72 -15.62
CA TYR A 217 -8.50 -5.75 -14.75
C TYR A 217 -7.72 -4.46 -14.91
N ARG A 218 -7.36 -3.83 -13.81
CA ARG A 218 -6.58 -2.60 -13.77
C ARG A 218 -5.20 -2.86 -13.20
N PHE A 219 -4.19 -2.36 -13.87
CA PHE A 219 -2.78 -2.37 -13.49
C PHE A 219 -2.30 -0.92 -13.46
N TYR A 220 -2.39 -0.29 -12.30
CA TYR A 220 -2.11 1.13 -12.14
C TYR A 220 -0.77 1.35 -11.45
N ALA A 221 0.28 1.43 -12.26
CA ALA A 221 1.65 1.68 -11.83
C ALA A 221 1.86 3.15 -11.43
N ARG A 222 2.56 3.38 -10.31
CA ARG A 222 2.88 4.71 -9.81
C ARG A 222 4.33 4.77 -9.32
N ALA A 223 5.02 5.86 -9.65
CA ALA A 223 6.39 6.11 -9.22
C ALA A 223 6.61 7.60 -8.91
N PHE A 224 7.38 7.91 -7.86
CA PHE A 224 7.73 9.29 -7.48
C PHE A 224 8.95 9.85 -8.23
N CYS A 225 9.62 9.02 -9.03
CA CYS A 225 10.71 9.46 -9.89
C CYS A 225 10.66 8.76 -11.25
N THR A 226 11.25 9.39 -12.26
CA THR A 226 11.44 8.78 -13.59
C THR A 226 12.45 7.65 -13.48
N GLY A 227 12.04 6.43 -13.84
CA GLY A 227 12.90 5.23 -13.77
C GLY A 227 12.97 4.56 -12.40
N CYS A 228 12.25 5.05 -11.40
CA CYS A 228 12.06 4.33 -10.14
C CYS A 228 11.22 3.07 -10.35
N MET A 229 11.48 2.07 -9.52
CA MET A 229 10.64 0.88 -9.41
C MET A 229 9.21 1.30 -9.02
N PRO A 230 8.19 0.99 -9.84
CA PRO A 230 6.83 1.43 -9.56
C PRO A 230 6.18 0.57 -8.48
N ILE A 231 5.28 1.18 -7.72
CA ILE A 231 4.28 0.46 -6.94
C ILE A 231 3.03 0.36 -7.81
N MET A 232 2.43 -0.82 -7.92
CA MET A 232 1.27 -1.02 -8.79
C MET A 232 0.03 -1.34 -7.97
N GLU A 233 -1.01 -0.54 -8.13
CA GLU A 233 -2.35 -0.85 -7.65
C GLU A 233 -3.02 -1.80 -8.66
N LEU A 234 -3.62 -2.86 -8.14
CA LEU A 234 -4.34 -3.86 -8.92
C LEU A 234 -5.83 -3.67 -8.68
N GLY A 235 -6.63 -3.73 -9.73
CA GLY A 235 -8.08 -3.57 -9.66
C GLY A 235 -8.80 -4.63 -10.47
N LEU A 236 -10.02 -4.98 -10.06
CA LEU A 236 -10.93 -5.82 -10.84
C LEU A 236 -12.37 -5.35 -10.66
N ASP A 237 -12.98 -4.97 -11.78
CA ASP A 237 -14.37 -4.53 -11.87
C ASP A 237 -15.16 -5.33 -12.90
N LYS A 238 -16.49 -5.24 -12.79
CA LYS A 238 -17.41 -5.68 -13.84
C LYS A 238 -17.99 -4.46 -14.53
N CYS A 239 -17.78 -4.40 -15.84
CA CYS A 239 -18.29 -3.35 -16.70
C CYS A 239 -19.38 -3.90 -17.62
N GLN A 240 -20.37 -3.08 -17.90
CA GLN A 240 -21.34 -3.29 -18.96
C GLN A 240 -20.96 -2.39 -20.14
N VAL A 241 -20.81 -2.98 -21.31
CA VAL A 241 -20.39 -2.28 -22.54
C VAL A 241 -21.43 -2.38 -23.63
N HIS A 242 -21.57 -1.29 -24.38
CA HIS A 242 -22.43 -1.13 -25.52
C HIS A 242 -21.55 -0.89 -26.73
N TYR A 243 -21.49 -1.84 -27.66
CA TYR A 243 -20.49 -1.81 -28.72
C TYR A 243 -21.01 -2.37 -30.05
N SER A 244 -20.33 -2.02 -31.13
CA SER A 244 -20.66 -2.47 -32.49
C SER A 244 -19.40 -2.72 -33.29
N PHE A 245 -19.49 -3.53 -34.34
CA PHE A 245 -18.39 -3.77 -35.26
C PHE A 245 -18.58 -3.05 -36.60
N ASN A 246 -17.58 -2.29 -37.02
CA ASN A 246 -17.53 -1.64 -38.32
C ASN A 246 -16.56 -2.39 -39.24
N ALA A 247 -17.09 -3.06 -40.27
CA ALA A 247 -16.32 -3.82 -41.24
C ALA A 247 -15.58 -2.93 -42.25
N THR A 248 -16.00 -1.67 -42.42
CA THR A 248 -15.34 -0.72 -43.33
C THR A 248 -14.02 -0.23 -42.76
N THR A 249 -14.00 0.13 -41.47
CA THR A 249 -12.80 0.56 -40.73
C THR A 249 -12.09 -0.61 -40.05
N GLN A 250 -12.71 -1.79 -40.07
CA GLN A 250 -12.22 -3.00 -39.39
C GLN A 250 -12.00 -2.77 -37.88
N SER A 251 -12.93 -2.06 -37.25
CA SER A 251 -12.82 -1.64 -35.86
C SER A 251 -14.06 -2.00 -35.04
N LEU A 252 -13.83 -2.32 -33.77
CA LEU A 252 -14.84 -2.48 -32.76
C LEU A 252 -14.98 -1.15 -32.02
N VAL A 253 -16.17 -0.55 -32.09
CA VAL A 253 -16.45 0.76 -31.49
C VAL A 253 -17.26 0.52 -30.23
N VAL A 254 -16.73 0.95 -29.09
CA VAL A 254 -17.44 0.96 -27.81
C VAL A 254 -18.10 2.33 -27.63
N HIS A 255 -19.43 2.36 -27.67
CA HIS A 255 -20.21 3.59 -27.58
C HIS A 255 -20.48 4.03 -26.15
N ALA A 256 -20.63 3.06 -25.25
CA ALA A 256 -20.80 3.30 -23.82
C ALA A 256 -20.15 2.17 -23.02
N SER A 257 -19.60 2.53 -21.87
CA SER A 257 -19.02 1.59 -20.91
C SER A 257 -19.28 2.15 -19.51
N GLU A 258 -19.94 1.38 -18.67
CA GLU A 258 -20.32 1.79 -17.32
C GLU A 258 -20.12 0.64 -16.33
N PRO A 259 -19.84 0.94 -15.05
CA PRO A 259 -19.70 -0.08 -14.02
C PRO A 259 -21.08 -0.65 -13.68
N ILE A 260 -21.14 -1.94 -13.36
CA ILE A 260 -22.38 -2.54 -12.87
C ILE A 260 -22.56 -2.16 -11.40
N PHE A 261 -23.40 -1.16 -11.14
CA PHE A 261 -23.66 -0.68 -9.78
C PHE A 261 -24.09 -1.80 -8.82
N GLY A 262 -23.65 -1.71 -7.57
CA GLY A 262 -23.86 -2.71 -6.53
C GLY A 262 -22.89 -3.90 -6.58
N HIS A 263 -22.04 -4.01 -7.60
CA HIS A 263 -20.93 -4.96 -7.59
C HIS A 263 -19.72 -4.41 -6.82
N ASN A 264 -18.82 -5.31 -6.43
CA ASN A 264 -17.61 -4.95 -5.71
C ASN A 264 -16.46 -4.66 -6.67
N HIS A 265 -15.77 -3.54 -6.41
CA HIS A 265 -14.42 -3.28 -6.87
C HIS A 265 -13.42 -3.97 -5.95
N TYR A 266 -12.60 -4.86 -6.51
CA TYR A 266 -11.56 -5.55 -5.75
C TYR A 266 -10.23 -4.83 -5.92
N VAL A 267 -9.51 -4.62 -4.82
CA VAL A 267 -8.23 -3.91 -4.77
C VAL A 267 -7.11 -4.85 -4.33
N GLY A 268 -6.00 -4.80 -5.06
CA GLY A 268 -4.73 -5.39 -4.68
C GLY A 268 -3.58 -4.42 -4.86
N MET A 269 -2.39 -4.86 -4.49
CA MET A 269 -1.16 -4.11 -4.70
C MET A 269 -0.01 -5.06 -5.03
N LEU A 270 0.85 -4.64 -5.95
CA LEU A 270 2.13 -5.26 -6.24
C LEU A 270 3.24 -4.30 -5.77
N LEU A 271 4.14 -4.81 -4.95
CA LEU A 271 5.22 -4.04 -4.34
C LEU A 271 6.51 -4.85 -4.34
N GLU A 272 7.64 -4.21 -4.66
CA GLU A 272 8.95 -4.85 -4.56
C GLU A 272 9.28 -5.26 -3.11
N ARG A 273 9.85 -6.46 -2.95
CA ARG A 273 10.36 -6.92 -1.65
C ARG A 273 11.65 -6.18 -1.34
N SER A 274 11.66 -5.40 -0.27
CA SER A 274 12.88 -4.74 0.22
C SER A 274 13.47 -5.46 1.44
N SER A 275 14.80 -5.47 1.54
CA SER A 275 15.51 -5.98 2.74
C SER A 275 15.09 -5.23 4.01
N VAL A 276 14.67 -3.97 3.89
CA VAL A 276 14.16 -3.14 4.98
C VAL A 276 12.88 -3.75 5.57
N THR A 277 11.95 -4.21 4.74
CA THR A 277 10.69 -4.80 5.22
C THR A 277 10.93 -6.12 5.95
N THR A 278 11.85 -6.94 5.44
CA THR A 278 12.26 -8.19 6.09
C THR A 278 12.98 -7.93 7.41
N ALA A 279 13.91 -6.97 7.45
CA ALA A 279 14.61 -6.60 8.67
C ALA A 279 13.66 -6.03 9.74
N GLY A 280 12.73 -5.16 9.34
CA GLY A 280 11.71 -4.62 10.23
C GLY A 280 10.87 -5.72 10.91
N LEU A 281 10.49 -6.75 10.16
CA LEU A 281 9.78 -7.91 10.73
C LEU A 281 10.61 -8.65 11.80
N TRP A 282 11.89 -8.91 11.55
CA TRP A 282 12.79 -9.53 12.53
C TRP A 282 12.98 -8.68 13.78
N VAL A 283 13.05 -7.36 13.63
CA VAL A 283 13.12 -6.44 14.77
C VAL A 283 11.82 -6.49 15.57
N ARG A 284 10.64 -6.51 14.94
CA ARG A 284 9.34 -6.67 15.63
C ARG A 284 9.26 -7.98 16.42
N ILE A 285 9.68 -9.10 15.82
CA ILE A 285 9.75 -10.40 16.51
C ILE A 285 10.65 -10.31 17.74
N THR A 286 11.83 -9.70 17.59
CA THR A 286 12.77 -9.50 18.70
C THR A 286 12.18 -8.62 19.80
N CYS A 287 11.44 -7.57 19.46
CA CYS A 287 10.73 -6.71 20.40
C CYS A 287 9.69 -7.48 21.22
N VAL A 288 8.90 -8.35 20.57
CA VAL A 288 7.91 -9.19 21.28
C VAL A 288 8.60 -10.17 22.22
N LEU A 289 9.64 -10.87 21.75
CA LEU A 289 10.42 -11.79 22.58
C LEU A 289 11.06 -11.07 23.78
N TYR A 290 11.65 -9.90 23.55
CA TYR A 290 12.20 -9.05 24.60
C TYR A 290 11.15 -8.71 25.66
N LEU A 291 9.95 -8.26 25.25
CA LEU A 291 8.89 -7.92 26.19
C LEU A 291 8.40 -9.12 26.99
N VAL A 292 8.24 -10.29 26.36
CA VAL A 292 7.84 -11.52 27.05
C VAL A 292 8.87 -11.91 28.11
N VAL A 293 10.15 -11.87 27.77
CA VAL A 293 11.25 -12.18 28.69
C VAL A 293 11.29 -11.17 29.83
N VAL A 294 11.34 -9.87 29.53
CA VAL A 294 11.46 -8.82 30.55
C VAL A 294 10.22 -8.77 31.44
N PHE A 295 9.02 -8.95 30.89
CA PHE A 295 7.79 -9.02 31.68
C PHE A 295 7.77 -10.26 32.58
N SER A 296 8.18 -11.43 32.08
CA SER A 296 8.25 -12.65 32.88
C SER A 296 9.28 -12.52 34.01
N SER A 297 10.47 -12.03 33.69
CA SER A 297 11.52 -11.70 34.65
C SER A 297 11.03 -10.66 35.67
N SER A 298 10.23 -9.67 35.24
CA SER A 298 9.66 -8.65 36.13
C SER A 298 8.76 -9.19 37.23
N ARG A 299 8.11 -10.33 36.98
CA ARG A 299 7.28 -10.97 37.99
C ARG A 299 8.10 -11.60 39.10
N LYS A 300 9.40 -11.81 38.91
CA LYS A 300 10.25 -12.48 39.88
C LYS A 300 11.39 -11.61 40.41
N THR A 301 11.55 -10.38 39.95
CA THR A 301 12.53 -9.44 40.52
C THR A 301 11.88 -8.19 41.12
N ILE A 302 12.43 -7.74 42.25
CA ILE A 302 12.09 -6.48 42.90
C ILE A 302 13.20 -5.42 42.75
N ARG A 303 14.38 -5.83 42.30
CA ARG A 303 15.57 -4.96 42.23
C ARG A 303 16.08 -4.94 40.79
N TRP A 304 15.83 -3.82 40.12
CA TRP A 304 16.18 -3.60 38.72
C TRP A 304 17.46 -2.80 38.51
N THR A 305 17.91 -2.12 39.56
CA THR A 305 19.11 -1.30 39.53
C THR A 305 19.97 -1.57 40.76
N ASN A 306 21.25 -1.77 40.52
CA ASN A 306 22.28 -1.75 41.55
C ASN A 306 23.51 -1.02 40.98
N GLY A 307 23.64 0.26 41.33
CA GLY A 307 24.67 1.14 40.75
C GLY A 307 26.11 0.67 40.96
N LEU A 308 26.33 -0.21 41.94
CA LEU A 308 27.65 -0.76 42.28
C LEU A 308 28.07 -1.95 41.38
N THR A 309 27.11 -2.68 40.77
CA THR A 309 27.38 -3.89 39.98
C THR A 309 27.09 -3.72 38.48
N LEU A 310 26.25 -2.75 38.12
CA LEU A 310 25.78 -2.49 36.76
C LEU A 310 26.54 -1.33 36.10
N THR A 311 27.84 -1.50 35.92
CA THR A 311 28.74 -0.44 35.44
C THR A 311 28.76 -0.26 33.92
N THR A 312 28.56 -1.34 33.15
CA THR A 312 28.58 -1.28 31.68
C THR A 312 27.18 -1.46 31.08
N TRP A 313 26.96 -0.94 29.86
CA TRP A 313 25.69 -1.10 29.15
C TRP A 313 25.34 -2.58 28.92
N PHE A 314 26.33 -3.42 28.63
CA PHE A 314 26.14 -4.87 28.42
C PHE A 314 25.68 -5.57 29.69
N LYS A 315 26.27 -5.24 30.86
CA LYS A 315 25.81 -5.76 32.16
C LYS A 315 24.39 -5.32 32.47
N LYS A 316 24.01 -4.09 32.11
CA LYS A 316 22.64 -3.57 32.23
C LYS A 316 21.66 -4.33 31.36
N LEU A 317 22.02 -4.59 30.10
CA LEU A 317 21.19 -5.38 29.18
C LEU A 317 20.99 -6.81 29.69
N ASN A 318 22.08 -7.49 30.04
CA ASN A 318 22.00 -8.87 30.54
C ASN A 318 21.18 -8.98 31.83
N HIS A 319 21.34 -8.02 32.75
CA HIS A 319 20.53 -7.98 33.96
C HIS A 319 19.05 -7.66 33.72
N THR A 320 18.74 -6.92 32.64
CA THR A 320 17.34 -6.63 32.27
C THR A 320 16.65 -7.90 31.76
N LEU A 321 17.37 -8.73 31.00
CA LEU A 321 16.86 -10.00 30.48
C LEU A 321 16.80 -11.09 31.55
N SER A 322 17.86 -11.20 32.35
CA SER A 322 18.05 -12.20 33.40
C SER A 322 18.44 -11.53 34.74
N PRO A 323 17.48 -10.90 35.42
CA PRO A 323 17.71 -10.33 36.75
C PRO A 323 17.80 -11.44 37.81
N ALA A 324 18.31 -11.09 38.98
CA ALA A 324 18.24 -11.98 40.14
C ALA A 324 16.77 -12.30 40.47
N VAL A 325 16.47 -13.58 40.61
CA VAL A 325 15.12 -14.12 40.83
C VAL A 325 14.86 -14.24 42.33
N TYR A 326 13.72 -13.72 42.78
CA TYR A 326 13.25 -13.77 44.16
C TYR A 326 12.00 -14.64 44.28
N ARG A 327 11.80 -15.21 45.48
CA ARG A 327 10.73 -16.19 45.74
C ARG A 327 9.32 -15.63 45.57
N TYR A 328 9.11 -14.35 45.92
CA TYR A 328 7.80 -13.71 45.90
C TYR A 328 7.53 -12.95 44.59
N PRO A 329 6.29 -13.01 44.08
CA PRO A 329 5.94 -12.34 42.84
C PRO A 329 5.92 -10.81 43.01
N SER A 330 6.57 -10.11 42.09
CA SER A 330 6.57 -8.66 41.99
C SER A 330 5.45 -8.16 41.07
N ARG A 331 4.80 -7.07 41.46
CA ARG A 331 3.79 -6.34 40.67
C ARG A 331 4.25 -4.92 40.31
N ALA A 332 5.56 -4.67 40.39
CA ALA A 332 6.13 -3.34 40.18
C ALA A 332 5.90 -2.82 38.76
N PHE A 333 5.94 -3.70 37.75
CA PHE A 333 5.70 -3.34 36.35
C PHE A 333 4.52 -4.10 35.78
N SER A 334 3.66 -3.37 35.07
CA SER A 334 2.64 -3.93 34.19
C SER A 334 3.22 -4.10 32.79
N PHE A 335 2.58 -4.93 31.97
CA PHE A 335 3.01 -5.13 30.58
C PHE A 335 2.98 -3.81 29.79
N SER A 336 1.88 -3.06 29.88
CA SER A 336 1.75 -1.76 29.21
C SER A 336 2.77 -0.73 29.71
N TYR A 337 3.17 -0.77 30.99
CA TYR A 337 4.25 0.08 31.48
C TYR A 337 5.56 -0.19 30.75
N LEU A 338 5.91 -1.47 30.52
CA LEU A 338 7.12 -1.83 29.77
C LEU A 338 7.04 -1.41 28.30
N CYS A 339 5.88 -1.57 27.65
CA CYS A 339 5.71 -1.17 26.24
C CYS A 339 5.94 0.33 26.01
N PHE A 340 5.56 1.20 26.97
CA PHE A 340 5.68 2.65 26.80
C PHE A 340 6.90 3.28 27.47
N ASN A 341 7.56 2.58 28.40
CA ASN A 341 8.65 3.16 29.20
C ASN A 341 9.96 2.37 29.13
N SER A 342 10.03 1.28 28.35
CA SER A 342 11.32 0.64 28.06
C SER A 342 11.96 1.31 26.85
N ASP A 343 13.08 2.02 27.07
CA ASP A 343 13.84 2.68 26.00
C ASP A 343 14.32 1.67 24.94
N ILE A 344 14.64 0.44 25.34
CA ILE A 344 15.07 -0.62 24.43
C ILE A 344 13.91 -1.03 23.51
N PHE A 345 12.74 -1.30 24.10
CA PHE A 345 11.57 -1.68 23.31
C PHE A 345 11.14 -0.54 22.40
N VAL A 346 10.99 0.68 22.92
CA VAL A 346 10.55 1.84 22.14
C VAL A 346 11.54 2.15 21.02
N GLY A 347 12.85 2.09 21.30
CA GLY A 347 13.89 2.32 20.29
C GLY A 347 13.90 1.26 19.18
N LEU A 348 13.86 -0.03 19.54
CA LEU A 348 13.81 -1.10 18.55
C LEU A 348 12.52 -1.06 17.73
N TYR A 349 11.38 -0.80 18.38
CA TYR A 349 10.10 -0.71 17.69
C TYR A 349 10.04 0.49 16.74
N LEU A 350 10.67 1.62 17.10
CA LEU A 350 10.80 2.78 16.22
C LEU A 350 11.67 2.49 14.99
N ILE A 351 12.71 1.66 15.11
CA ILE A 351 13.52 1.21 13.97
C ILE A 351 12.74 0.24 13.07
N ALA A 352 11.79 -0.49 13.65
CA ALA A 352 11.04 -1.52 12.95
C ALA A 352 9.81 -1.00 12.16
N VAL A 353 9.37 0.22 12.48
CA VAL A 353 8.36 0.98 11.72
C VAL A 353 9.08 1.78 10.64
#